data_AF-A0A939KVY1-F1
#
_entry.id   AF-A0A939KVY1-F1
#
_cell.length_a   1.000
_cell.length_b   1.000
_cell.length_c   1.000
_cell.angle_alpha   90.00
_cell.angle_beta   90.00
_cell.angle_gamma   90.00
#
_symmetry.space_group_name_H-M   'P 1'
#
loop_
_entity.id
_entity.type
_entity.pdbx_description
1 polymer ?
#
loop_
_entity_poly.entity_id
_entity_poly.type
_entity_poly.pdbx_seq_one_letter_code
_entity_poly.pdbx_strand_id
1 'polypeptide(L)'
;MESTKITSVIRRIILSLLLVNALSSPAQALVEKVEITQKPVVDRNSSTVTLRVKVTGKNNKPVPLEEQDFSLKIDCNSRRYNCQEIGSKEWKDWKNHKDAKPPPAFIIVLLDFSGSMKGTDSGGRTKYAAAIQAIRGFVVRVAANLTSDRNSIQRAIASLGDGGGTQMAQGINAAVAELQKTSLSRNILLFTDGLPNSKGSTLAAAQSAKTEGINIIAVGTGDADTNYLTQLTGDPAKVF
;
A
#
# COMPACT_ATOMS: atom_id res chain seq x y z
N MET A 1 2.51 2.12 3.41
CA MET A 1 2.13 3.41 2.80
C MET A 1 2.18 4.46 3.90
N GLU A 2 3.31 5.15 4.01
CA GLU A 2 3.48 6.24 4.99
C GLU A 2 2.72 7.47 4.48
N SER A 3 1.81 7.97 5.32
CA SER A 3 0.97 9.10 4.94
C SER A 3 0.49 9.82 6.18
N THR A 4 0.43 11.14 6.09
CA THR A 4 0.00 12.02 7.18
C THR A 4 -1.50 12.28 7.03
N LYS A 5 -2.24 12.24 8.13
CA LYS A 5 -3.66 12.64 8.17
C LYS A 5 -3.73 14.09 8.64
N ILE A 6 -4.46 14.92 7.90
CA ILE A 6 -4.66 16.33 8.22
C ILE A 6 -6.17 16.59 8.30
N THR A 7 -6.65 17.15 9.40
CA THR A 7 -8.07 17.51 9.59
C THR A 7 -8.19 18.99 9.96
N SER A 8 -8.98 19.76 9.19
CA SER A 8 -9.21 21.21 9.41
C SER A 8 -10.70 21.56 9.36
N VAL A 9 -11.11 22.61 10.07
CA VAL A 9 -12.48 23.16 10.03
C VAL A 9 -12.62 24.06 8.83
N ILE A 10 -13.44 23.66 7.85
CA ILE A 10 -13.70 24.50 6.70
C ILE A 10 -15.20 24.48 6.42
N ARG A 11 -15.86 25.63 6.60
CA ARG A 11 -17.33 25.69 6.60
C ARG A 11 -17.99 25.38 5.24
N ARG A 12 -17.34 25.62 4.09
CA ARG A 12 -17.89 25.31 2.75
C ARG A 12 -16.79 25.26 1.66
N ILE A 13 -16.46 24.09 1.11
CA ILE A 13 -15.58 23.96 -0.08
C ILE A 13 -16.09 22.88 -1.04
N ILE A 14 -15.97 23.16 -2.35
CA ILE A 14 -16.09 22.20 -3.46
C ILE A 14 -14.72 21.54 -3.64
N LEU A 15 -14.67 20.19 -3.65
CA LEU A 15 -13.46 19.35 -3.58
C LEU A 15 -12.37 19.62 -4.65
N SER A 16 -12.67 20.41 -5.68
CA SER A 16 -11.86 20.56 -6.89
C SER A 16 -10.72 21.59 -6.81
N LEU A 17 -10.52 22.28 -5.67
CA LEU A 17 -9.60 23.42 -5.56
C LEU A 17 -8.62 23.34 -4.36
N LEU A 18 -8.17 22.14 -3.98
CA LEU A 18 -7.20 21.98 -2.88
C LEU A 18 -5.79 21.76 -3.42
N LEU A 19 -4.92 22.75 -3.24
CA LEU A 19 -3.48 22.65 -3.49
C LEU A 19 -2.76 22.56 -2.13
N VAL A 20 -2.19 21.41 -1.82
CA VAL A 20 -1.32 21.25 -0.65
C VAL A 20 0.06 21.76 -1.04
N ASN A 21 0.50 22.85 -0.40
CA ASN A 21 1.88 23.30 -0.50
C ASN A 21 2.59 22.91 0.80
N ALA A 22 3.48 21.95 0.73
CA ALA A 22 4.45 21.80 1.79
C ALA A 22 5.45 22.96 1.65
N LEU A 23 5.36 23.97 2.52
CA LEU A 23 6.50 24.45 3.35
C LEU A 23 7.15 25.82 3.17
N SER A 24 7.38 26.45 4.34
CA SER A 24 8.21 27.62 4.65
C SER A 24 9.46 27.29 5.53
N SER A 25 9.84 26.01 5.68
CA SER A 25 10.98 25.53 6.52
C SER A 25 12.15 24.93 5.69
N PRO A 26 13.35 24.67 6.29
CA PRO A 26 14.53 24.12 5.58
C PRO A 26 14.36 22.70 5.01
N ALA A 27 13.24 22.02 5.28
CA ALA A 27 12.90 20.73 4.69
C ALA A 27 12.68 20.76 3.16
N GLN A 28 12.59 21.94 2.54
CA GLN A 28 12.48 22.10 1.08
C GLN A 28 13.59 21.37 0.29
N ALA A 29 14.80 21.23 0.85
CA ALA A 29 15.91 20.55 0.16
C ALA A 29 15.70 19.04 -0.04
N LEU A 30 14.77 18.43 0.71
CA LEU A 30 14.53 16.98 0.71
C LEU A 30 13.22 16.58 0.03
N VAL A 31 12.31 17.52 -0.25
CA VAL A 31 10.98 17.23 -0.79
C VAL A 31 10.98 17.40 -2.31
N GLU A 32 10.64 16.33 -3.05
CA GLU A 32 10.49 16.38 -4.51
C GLU A 32 9.02 16.37 -4.94
N LYS A 33 8.15 15.69 -4.17
CA LYS A 33 6.76 15.46 -4.57
C LYS A 33 5.83 15.39 -3.37
N VAL A 34 4.67 16.03 -3.50
CA VAL A 34 3.56 16.01 -2.53
C VAL A 34 2.30 15.55 -3.25
N GLU A 35 1.64 14.52 -2.72
CA GLU A 35 0.42 13.96 -3.31
C GLU A 35 -0.68 13.76 -2.27
N ILE A 36 -1.91 14.15 -2.62
CA ILE A 36 -3.11 13.72 -1.90
C ILE A 36 -3.45 12.31 -2.38
N THR A 37 -3.22 11.32 -1.52
CA THR A 37 -3.28 9.89 -1.88
C THR A 37 -4.69 9.30 -1.83
N GLN A 38 -5.65 10.02 -1.27
CA GLN A 38 -7.04 9.58 -1.17
C GLN A 38 -7.97 10.75 -1.41
N LYS A 39 -9.17 10.45 -1.91
CA LYS A 39 -10.22 11.48 -2.03
C LYS A 39 -10.44 12.13 -0.65
N PRO A 40 -10.41 13.47 -0.56
CA PRO A 40 -10.67 14.16 0.69
C PRO A 40 -12.02 13.74 1.28
N VAL A 41 -12.04 13.47 2.58
CA VAL A 41 -13.26 13.08 3.31
C VAL A 41 -13.83 14.31 3.99
N VAL A 42 -15.08 14.66 3.66
CA VAL A 42 -15.77 15.83 4.22
C VAL A 42 -16.81 15.36 5.24
N ASP A 43 -16.63 15.75 6.50
CA ASP A 43 -17.63 15.58 7.55
C ASP A 43 -18.38 16.90 7.76
N ARG A 44 -19.66 16.91 7.37
CA ARG A 44 -20.52 18.10 7.45
C ARG A 44 -20.97 18.40 8.89
N ASN A 45 -21.03 17.40 9.77
CA ASN A 45 -21.49 17.58 11.14
C ASN A 45 -20.44 18.32 11.96
N SER A 46 -19.18 17.91 11.83
CA SER A 46 -18.04 18.58 12.46
C SER A 46 -17.47 19.74 11.63
N SER A 47 -17.99 19.94 10.40
CA SER A 47 -17.46 20.89 9.42
C SER A 47 -15.96 20.69 9.14
N THR A 48 -15.51 19.44 9.12
CA THR A 48 -14.09 19.13 8.90
C THR A 48 -13.83 18.47 7.55
N VAL A 49 -12.64 18.74 7.00
CA VAL A 49 -12.11 18.04 5.83
C VAL A 49 -10.87 17.27 6.26
N THR A 50 -10.82 15.98 5.93
CA THR A 50 -9.67 15.10 6.16
C THR A 50 -8.93 14.84 4.86
N LEU A 51 -7.63 15.14 4.86
CA LEU A 51 -6.70 14.87 3.78
C LEU A 51 -5.69 13.79 4.19
N ARG A 52 -5.27 12.99 3.22
CA ARG A 52 -4.16 12.06 3.38
C ARG A 52 -3.06 12.40 2.40
N VAL A 53 -1.94 12.87 2.93
CA VAL A 53 -0.83 13.38 2.13
C VAL A 53 0.34 12.40 2.19
N LYS A 54 0.93 12.11 1.04
CA LYS A 54 2.22 11.42 0.91
C LYS A 54 3.24 12.42 0.40
N VAL A 55 4.38 12.47 1.06
CA VAL A 55 5.50 13.31 0.66
C VAL A 55 6.70 12.43 0.39
N THR A 56 7.31 12.61 -0.77
CA THR A 56 8.49 11.86 -1.20
C THR A 56 9.60 12.81 -1.61
N GLY A 57 10.82 12.42 -1.25
CA GLY A 57 12.06 13.03 -1.69
C GLY A 57 12.74 12.20 -2.77
N LYS A 58 14.05 12.44 -2.92
CA LYS A 58 14.93 11.74 -3.86
C LYS A 58 14.70 10.23 -3.84
N ASN A 59 14.59 9.65 -5.04
CA ASN A 59 14.38 8.22 -5.26
C ASN A 59 13.09 7.68 -4.60
N ASN A 60 12.01 8.48 -4.57
CA ASN A 60 10.72 8.13 -3.97
C ASN A 60 10.77 7.80 -2.46
N LYS A 61 11.84 8.20 -1.76
CA LYS A 61 11.95 7.93 -0.32
C LYS A 61 10.95 8.78 0.46
N PRO A 62 10.22 8.22 1.45
CA PRO A 62 9.37 9.01 2.33
C PRO A 62 10.19 10.09 3.05
N VAL A 63 9.61 11.29 3.16
CA VAL A 63 10.19 12.37 3.96
C VAL A 63 9.40 12.47 5.26
N PRO A 64 10.02 12.28 6.44
CA PRO A 64 9.34 12.54 7.70
C PRO A 64 9.10 14.06 7.83
N LEU A 65 7.86 14.44 8.10
CA LEU A 65 7.45 15.83 8.25
C LEU A 65 6.71 16.01 9.58
N GLU A 66 6.87 17.19 10.16
CA GLU A 66 6.18 17.62 11.37
C GLU A 66 4.91 18.42 11.05
N GLU A 67 4.13 18.78 12.06
CA GLU A 67 2.84 19.44 11.85
C GLU A 67 2.98 20.84 11.26
N GLN A 68 3.98 21.59 11.73
CA GLN A 68 4.36 22.89 11.19
C GLN A 68 4.88 22.78 9.75
N ASP A 69 5.17 21.57 9.29
CA ASP A 69 5.69 21.35 7.96
C ASP A 69 4.61 21.31 6.86
N PHE A 70 3.39 21.76 7.15
CA PHE A 70 2.29 21.75 6.19
C PHE A 70 1.58 23.10 6.15
N SER A 71 1.32 23.60 4.93
CA SER A 71 0.27 24.57 4.69
C SER A 71 -0.67 24.10 3.58
N LEU A 72 -1.96 24.36 3.77
CA LEU A 72 -2.96 24.08 2.76
C LEU A 72 -3.43 25.40 2.16
N LYS A 73 -3.30 25.51 0.84
CA LYS A 73 -3.83 26.66 0.11
C LYS A 73 -5.10 26.24 -0.61
N ILE A 74 -6.15 27.01 -0.38
CA ILE A 74 -7.37 26.88 -1.17
C ILE A 74 -7.09 27.61 -2.48
N ASP A 75 -7.10 26.87 -3.58
CA ASP A 75 -6.94 27.42 -4.92
C ASP A 75 -8.15 28.31 -5.24
N CYS A 76 -7.88 29.49 -5.82
CA CYS A 76 -8.84 30.57 -6.01
C CYS A 76 -9.17 30.81 -7.48
N ASN A 77 -8.96 29.81 -8.33
CA ASN A 77 -9.25 29.91 -9.76
C ASN A 77 -10.74 30.20 -10.09
N SER A 78 -11.62 30.30 -9.09
CA SER A 78 -12.97 30.85 -9.23
C SER A 78 -13.08 32.18 -8.48
N ARG A 79 -13.56 33.23 -9.15
CA ARG A 79 -13.79 34.61 -8.62
C ARG A 79 -14.72 34.72 -7.39
N ARG A 80 -15.07 33.61 -6.74
CA ARG A 80 -16.08 33.51 -5.68
C ARG A 80 -15.51 33.42 -4.27
N TYR A 81 -14.22 33.15 -4.09
CA TYR A 81 -13.63 32.94 -2.77
C TYR A 81 -12.27 33.63 -2.66
N ASN A 82 -12.04 34.32 -1.54
CA ASN A 82 -10.73 34.90 -1.22
C ASN A 82 -9.75 33.78 -0.90
N CYS A 83 -8.50 33.94 -1.34
CA CYS A 83 -7.45 32.99 -1.02
C CYS A 83 -7.16 32.97 0.48
N GLN A 84 -7.22 31.77 1.04
CA GLN A 84 -6.89 31.53 2.44
C GLN A 84 -5.84 30.43 2.52
N GLU A 85 -4.78 30.72 3.26
CA GLU A 85 -3.80 29.73 3.68
C GLU A 85 -4.20 29.20 5.05
N ILE A 86 -4.32 27.89 5.15
CA ILE A 86 -4.64 27.16 6.37
C ILE A 86 -3.33 26.55 6.85
N GLY A 87 -2.80 27.11 7.93
CA GLY A 87 -1.56 26.66 8.58
C GLY A 87 -1.81 25.84 9.83
N SER A 88 -0.73 25.57 10.57
CA SER A 88 -0.73 24.64 11.71
C SER A 88 -1.74 24.94 12.81
N LYS A 89 -2.07 26.22 13.03
CA LYS A 89 -3.02 26.66 14.06
C LYS A 89 -4.47 26.21 13.82
N GLU A 90 -4.80 25.79 12.61
CA GLU A 90 -6.16 25.40 12.20
C GLU A 90 -6.33 23.87 12.10
N TRP A 91 -5.26 23.10 12.35
CA TRP A 91 -5.33 21.64 12.41
C TRP A 91 -5.96 21.16 13.71
N LYS A 92 -6.82 20.14 13.62
CA LYS A 92 -7.52 19.56 14.79
C LYS A 92 -7.09 18.14 15.15
N ASP A 93 -6.67 17.33 14.18
CA ASP A 93 -6.33 15.90 14.36
C ASP A 93 -5.19 15.53 13.41
N TRP A 94 -4.13 16.33 13.42
CA TRP A 94 -2.93 16.03 12.63
C TRP A 94 -2.27 14.75 13.15
N LYS A 95 -1.89 13.85 12.24
CA LYS A 95 -1.16 12.61 12.56
C LYS A 95 -0.06 12.38 11.57
N ASN A 96 1.16 12.20 12.07
CA ASN A 96 2.30 11.76 11.27
C ASN A 96 2.08 10.33 10.72
N HIS A 97 3.00 9.86 9.89
CA HIS A 97 2.92 8.53 9.27
C HIS A 97 2.92 7.34 10.25
N LYS A 98 3.42 7.51 11.48
CA LYS A 98 3.44 6.48 12.52
C LYS A 98 2.10 6.40 13.24
N ASP A 99 1.46 7.54 13.48
CA ASP A 99 0.21 7.65 14.24
C ASP A 99 -1.04 7.56 13.36
N ALA A 100 -0.90 7.81 12.05
CA ALA A 100 -2.01 7.72 11.10
C ALA A 100 -2.41 6.25 10.86
N LYS A 101 -3.61 5.87 11.31
CA LYS A 101 -4.19 4.55 11.01
C LYS A 101 -4.28 4.36 9.49
N PRO A 102 -3.65 3.35 8.88
CA PRO A 102 -3.71 3.12 7.44
C PRO A 102 -5.17 2.92 7.00
N PRO A 103 -5.50 3.27 5.74
CA PRO A 103 -6.85 3.05 5.25
C PRO A 103 -7.15 1.55 5.20
N PRO A 104 -8.42 1.13 5.35
CA PRO A 104 -8.78 -0.26 5.13
C PRO A 104 -8.35 -0.73 3.75
N ALA A 105 -7.78 -1.93 3.70
CA ALA A 105 -7.29 -2.56 2.48
C ALA A 105 -7.75 -4.01 2.45
N PHE A 106 -8.03 -4.50 1.24
CA PHE A 106 -8.27 -5.91 0.97
C PHE A 106 -6.97 -6.51 0.43
N ILE A 107 -6.47 -7.55 1.09
CA ILE A 107 -5.20 -8.20 0.77
C ILE A 107 -5.47 -9.67 0.50
N ILE A 108 -5.11 -10.14 -0.70
CA ILE A 108 -5.05 -11.56 -1.01
C ILE A 108 -3.60 -12.00 -0.96
N VAL A 109 -3.34 -13.07 -0.21
CA VAL A 109 -2.02 -13.69 -0.12
C VAL A 109 -1.98 -14.85 -1.10
N LEU A 110 -1.03 -14.80 -2.04
CA LEU A 110 -0.69 -15.90 -2.92
C LEU A 110 0.61 -16.51 -2.45
N LEU A 111 0.62 -17.82 -2.23
CA LEU A 111 1.80 -18.56 -1.80
C LEU A 111 2.13 -19.62 -2.85
N ASP A 112 3.39 -19.65 -3.26
CA ASP A 112 3.93 -20.63 -4.18
C ASP A 112 4.21 -21.98 -3.48
N PHE A 113 3.71 -23.07 -4.07
CA PHE A 113 3.83 -24.45 -3.60
C PHE A 113 4.67 -25.34 -4.53
N SER A 114 5.45 -24.72 -5.42
CA SER A 114 6.29 -25.43 -6.36
C SER A 114 7.33 -26.34 -5.67
N GLY A 115 7.85 -27.32 -6.43
CA GLY A 115 8.88 -28.23 -5.92
C GLY A 115 10.14 -27.51 -5.43
N SER A 116 10.51 -26.39 -6.05
CA SER A 116 11.67 -25.58 -5.64
C SER A 116 11.48 -24.90 -4.28
N MET A 117 10.24 -24.64 -3.87
CA MET A 117 9.90 -24.15 -2.53
C MET A 117 10.06 -25.21 -1.42
N LYS A 118 10.20 -26.50 -1.79
CA LYS A 118 10.58 -27.58 -0.85
C LYS A 118 12.06 -27.57 -0.48
N GLY A 119 12.90 -26.92 -1.30
CA GLY A 119 14.32 -26.73 -1.01
C GLY A 119 14.55 -25.89 0.26
N THR A 120 15.73 -26.00 0.85
CA THR A 120 16.10 -25.25 2.04
C THR A 120 16.62 -23.85 1.69
N ASP A 121 16.28 -22.88 2.53
CA ASP A 121 16.93 -21.58 2.58
C ASP A 121 18.35 -21.69 3.18
N SER A 122 19.08 -20.57 3.20
CA SER A 122 20.41 -20.48 3.81
C SER A 122 20.44 -20.77 5.32
N GLY A 123 19.28 -20.79 5.98
CA GLY A 123 19.10 -21.14 7.39
C GLY A 123 18.70 -22.60 7.63
N GLY A 124 18.70 -23.45 6.59
CA GLY A 124 18.39 -24.88 6.70
C GLY A 124 16.90 -25.20 6.87
N ARG A 125 16.00 -24.21 6.74
CA ARG A 125 14.55 -24.43 6.77
C ARG A 125 14.02 -24.47 5.35
N THR A 126 12.92 -25.18 5.08
CA THR A 126 12.33 -25.13 3.74
C THR A 126 11.88 -23.70 3.42
N LYS A 127 12.07 -23.27 2.17
CA LYS A 127 11.61 -21.94 1.68
C LYS A 127 10.11 -21.76 1.94
N TYR A 128 9.34 -22.83 1.78
CA TYR A 128 7.94 -22.90 2.17
C TYR A 128 7.70 -22.56 3.65
N ALA A 129 8.42 -23.19 4.58
CA ALA A 129 8.30 -22.90 6.01
C ALA A 129 8.68 -21.45 6.34
N ALA A 130 9.70 -20.91 5.67
CA ALA A 130 10.08 -19.50 5.80
C ALA A 130 8.97 -18.56 5.32
N ALA A 131 8.34 -18.85 4.17
CA ALA A 131 7.22 -18.07 3.65
C ALA A 131 6.01 -18.10 4.60
N ILE A 132 5.66 -19.26 5.15
CA ILE A 132 4.59 -19.40 6.14
C ILE A 132 4.88 -18.58 7.41
N GLN A 133 6.12 -18.60 7.90
CA GLN A 133 6.52 -17.77 9.04
C GLN A 133 6.44 -16.28 8.73
N ALA A 134 6.83 -15.86 7.52
CA ALA A 134 6.69 -14.48 7.08
C ALA A 134 5.21 -14.05 6.99
N ILE A 135 4.33 -14.90 6.46
CA ILE A 135 2.88 -14.65 6.44
C ILE A 135 2.35 -14.54 7.87
N ARG A 136 2.74 -15.42 8.79
CA ARG A 136 2.33 -15.34 10.20
C ARG A 136 2.81 -14.04 10.85
N GLY A 137 4.06 -13.64 10.63
CA GLY A 137 4.60 -12.38 11.15
C GLY A 137 3.89 -11.17 10.56
N PHE A 138 3.59 -11.19 9.26
CA PHE A 138 2.78 -10.16 8.59
C PHE A 138 1.39 -10.08 9.21
N VAL A 139 0.70 -11.22 9.34
CA VAL A 139 -0.61 -11.29 9.98
C VAL A 139 -0.51 -10.74 11.39
N VAL A 140 0.42 -11.15 12.25
CA VAL A 140 0.52 -10.59 13.62
C VAL A 140 0.70 -9.07 13.62
N ARG A 141 1.56 -8.53 12.75
CA ARG A 141 1.81 -7.07 12.65
C ARG A 141 0.59 -6.30 12.14
N VAL A 142 -0.17 -6.87 11.19
CA VAL A 142 -1.36 -6.23 10.61
C VAL A 142 -2.61 -6.48 11.48
N ALA A 143 -2.81 -7.72 11.93
CA ALA A 143 -3.87 -8.22 12.80
C ALA A 143 -3.79 -7.69 14.23
N ALA A 144 -2.66 -7.14 14.68
CA ALA A 144 -2.59 -6.38 15.93
C ALA A 144 -3.69 -5.31 16.00
N ASN A 145 -4.22 -4.86 14.84
CA ASN A 145 -5.34 -3.91 14.78
C ASN A 145 -6.50 -4.25 13.81
N LEU A 146 -6.48 -5.36 13.03
CA LEU A 146 -7.35 -5.47 11.82
C LEU A 146 -7.97 -6.84 11.45
N THR A 147 -8.03 -7.85 12.32
CA THR A 147 -8.83 -9.06 12.00
C THR A 147 -9.61 -9.58 13.20
N SER A 148 -10.91 -9.83 12.98
CA SER A 148 -11.82 -10.45 13.94
C SER A 148 -11.63 -11.96 14.06
N ASP A 149 -10.83 -12.59 13.18
CA ASP A 149 -10.71 -14.05 13.14
C ASP A 149 -9.29 -14.53 12.78
N ARG A 150 -8.35 -14.25 13.69
CA ARG A 150 -6.96 -14.76 13.61
C ARG A 150 -6.91 -16.29 13.50
N ASN A 151 -7.87 -16.98 14.11
CA ASN A 151 -7.90 -18.43 14.17
C ASN A 151 -8.24 -19.05 12.81
N SER A 152 -9.17 -18.46 12.05
CA SER A 152 -9.46 -18.91 10.70
C SER A 152 -8.29 -18.68 9.73
N ILE A 153 -7.55 -17.59 9.88
CA ILE A 153 -6.32 -17.37 9.10
C ILE A 153 -5.26 -18.42 9.45
N GLN A 154 -5.03 -18.69 10.74
CA GLN A 154 -4.04 -19.69 11.16
C GLN A 154 -4.41 -21.11 10.70
N ARG A 155 -5.69 -21.47 10.74
CA ARG A 155 -6.19 -22.75 10.21
C ARG A 155 -6.03 -22.85 8.71
N ALA A 156 -6.40 -21.80 7.95
CA ALA A 156 -6.24 -21.77 6.50
C ALA A 156 -4.78 -21.93 6.08
N ILE A 157 -3.85 -21.30 6.81
CA ILE A 157 -2.39 -21.45 6.60
C ILE A 157 -1.95 -22.88 6.91
N ALA A 158 -2.44 -23.48 8.01
CA ALA A 158 -2.08 -24.84 8.42
C ALA A 158 -2.65 -25.92 7.49
N SER A 159 -3.74 -25.65 6.78
CA SER A 159 -4.37 -26.57 5.84
C SER A 159 -3.79 -26.53 4.42
N LEU A 160 -2.79 -25.67 4.16
CA LEU A 160 -2.20 -25.59 2.83
C LEU A 160 -1.35 -26.85 2.54
N GLY A 161 -1.71 -27.58 1.48
CA GLY A 161 -1.01 -28.79 1.02
C GLY A 161 -0.30 -28.58 -0.33
N ASP A 162 0.58 -29.52 -0.69
CA ASP A 162 1.46 -29.44 -1.86
C ASP A 162 0.79 -29.93 -3.16
N GLY A 163 -0.17 -29.15 -3.67
CA GLY A 163 -0.92 -29.49 -4.89
C GLY A 163 -0.33 -28.95 -6.20
N GLY A 164 0.75 -29.53 -6.72
CA GLY A 164 1.18 -29.35 -8.13
C GLY A 164 1.87 -28.02 -8.49
N GLY A 165 2.26 -27.88 -9.78
CA GLY A 165 3.21 -26.86 -10.28
C GLY A 165 2.80 -25.38 -10.18
N THR A 166 3.69 -24.48 -10.59
CA THR A 166 3.59 -23.03 -10.35
C THR A 166 2.63 -22.30 -11.31
N GLN A 167 1.32 -22.49 -11.13
CA GLN A 167 0.26 -21.82 -11.91
C GLN A 167 0.02 -20.37 -11.44
N MET A 168 1.09 -19.57 -11.35
CA MET A 168 1.06 -18.20 -10.81
C MET A 168 0.07 -17.29 -11.54
N ALA A 169 -0.03 -17.40 -12.87
CA ALA A 169 -1.02 -16.67 -13.66
C ALA A 169 -2.47 -16.97 -13.23
N GLN A 170 -2.82 -18.22 -12.92
CA GLN A 170 -4.15 -18.59 -12.46
C GLN A 170 -4.41 -18.05 -11.05
N GLY A 171 -3.43 -18.13 -10.15
CA GLY A 171 -3.52 -17.55 -8.81
C GLY A 171 -3.77 -16.03 -8.85
N ILE A 172 -3.05 -15.31 -9.73
CA ILE A 172 -3.27 -13.88 -9.94
C ILE A 172 -4.68 -13.63 -10.47
N ASN A 173 -5.14 -14.35 -11.49
CA ASN A 173 -6.48 -14.16 -12.04
C ASN A 173 -7.59 -14.46 -11.03
N ALA A 174 -7.43 -15.49 -10.20
CA ALA A 174 -8.37 -15.80 -9.12
C ALA A 174 -8.39 -14.68 -8.06
N ALA A 175 -7.21 -14.14 -7.71
CA ALA A 175 -7.11 -13.00 -6.80
C ALA A 175 -7.79 -11.75 -7.39
N VAL A 176 -7.61 -11.48 -8.68
CA VAL A 176 -8.28 -10.38 -9.38
C VAL A 176 -9.79 -10.52 -9.28
N ALA A 177 -10.35 -11.69 -9.60
CA ALA A 177 -11.79 -11.94 -9.54
C ALA A 177 -12.38 -11.72 -8.14
N GLU A 178 -11.65 -12.08 -7.09
CA GLU A 178 -12.08 -11.83 -5.71
C GLU A 178 -11.94 -10.35 -5.33
N LEU A 179 -10.85 -9.70 -5.72
CA LEU A 179 -10.61 -8.28 -5.44
C LEU A 179 -11.60 -7.36 -6.17
N GLN A 180 -12.19 -7.79 -7.28
CA GLN A 180 -13.26 -7.04 -7.96
C GLN A 180 -14.53 -6.90 -7.10
N LYS A 181 -14.71 -7.72 -6.07
CA LYS A 181 -15.89 -7.70 -5.17
C LYS A 181 -15.80 -6.60 -4.10
N THR A 182 -14.70 -5.86 -4.00
CA THR A 182 -14.49 -4.83 -2.99
C THR A 182 -14.15 -3.47 -3.61
N SER A 183 -14.58 -2.39 -2.95
CA SER A 183 -14.19 -1.02 -3.27
C SER A 183 -13.00 -0.52 -2.44
N LEU A 184 -12.44 -1.36 -1.55
CA LEU A 184 -11.27 -1.01 -0.75
C LEU A 184 -10.00 -0.95 -1.60
N SER A 185 -8.89 -0.51 -1.02
CA SER A 185 -7.58 -0.65 -1.67
C SER A 185 -7.27 -2.13 -1.89
N ARG A 186 -7.00 -2.53 -3.14
CA ARG A 186 -6.84 -3.92 -3.57
C ARG A 186 -5.36 -4.28 -3.71
N ASN A 187 -4.93 -5.31 -3.01
CA ASN A 187 -3.53 -5.71 -2.94
C ASN A 187 -3.37 -7.23 -3.03
N ILE A 188 -2.36 -7.67 -3.77
CA ILE A 188 -1.89 -9.06 -3.84
C ILE A 188 -0.51 -9.10 -3.19
N LEU A 189 -0.33 -9.98 -2.21
CA LEU A 189 0.96 -10.27 -1.60
C LEU A 189 1.40 -11.68 -2.04
N LEU A 190 2.43 -11.75 -2.89
CA LEU A 190 2.92 -12.97 -3.51
C LEU A 190 4.21 -13.44 -2.82
N PHE A 191 4.23 -14.69 -2.36
CA PHE A 191 5.43 -15.36 -1.84
C PHE A 191 5.90 -16.43 -2.82
N THR A 192 7.11 -16.30 -3.35
CA THR A 192 7.64 -17.19 -4.42
C THR A 192 9.17 -17.10 -4.52
N ASP A 193 9.79 -18.06 -5.18
CA ASP A 193 11.18 -17.99 -5.65
C ASP A 193 11.31 -17.42 -7.09
N GLY A 194 10.19 -17.03 -7.71
CA GLY A 194 10.19 -16.34 -9.00
C GLY A 194 10.26 -17.27 -10.23
N LEU A 195 9.96 -18.57 -10.06
CA LEU A 195 10.00 -19.56 -11.13
C LEU A 195 8.59 -20.08 -11.50
N PRO A 196 7.77 -19.30 -12.20
CA PRO A 196 6.47 -19.77 -12.69
C PRO A 196 6.61 -20.74 -13.87
N ASN A 197 5.60 -21.57 -14.10
CA ASN A 197 5.54 -22.46 -15.27
C ASN A 197 5.63 -21.69 -16.60
N SER A 198 5.09 -20.47 -16.63
CA SER A 198 5.17 -19.56 -17.78
C SER A 198 5.39 -18.13 -17.29
N LYS A 199 6.58 -17.59 -17.53
CA LYS A 199 6.91 -16.19 -17.23
C LYS A 199 5.99 -15.23 -17.99
N GLY A 200 5.76 -15.47 -19.29
CA GLY A 200 4.95 -14.62 -20.15
C GLY A 200 3.48 -14.54 -19.72
N SER A 201 2.83 -15.68 -19.48
CA SER A 201 1.42 -15.71 -19.03
C SER A 201 1.23 -15.04 -17.68
N THR A 202 2.22 -15.20 -16.80
CA THR A 202 2.20 -14.61 -15.46
C THR A 202 2.41 -13.09 -15.52
N LEU A 203 3.30 -12.60 -16.39
CA LEU A 203 3.46 -11.16 -16.63
C LEU A 203 2.19 -10.53 -17.23
N ALA A 204 1.52 -11.23 -18.15
CA ALA A 204 0.26 -10.76 -18.72
C ALA A 204 -0.85 -10.64 -17.66
N ALA A 205 -1.01 -11.66 -16.81
CA ALA A 205 -1.95 -11.61 -15.68
C ALA A 205 -1.63 -10.48 -14.69
N ALA A 206 -0.35 -10.31 -14.34
CA ALA A 206 0.09 -9.22 -13.47
C ALA A 206 -0.16 -7.84 -14.09
N GLN A 207 0.06 -7.70 -15.40
CA GLN A 207 -0.23 -6.46 -16.10
C GLN A 207 -1.73 -6.14 -16.09
N SER A 208 -2.59 -7.12 -16.34
CA SER A 208 -4.04 -6.97 -16.26
C SER A 208 -4.48 -6.53 -14.84
N ALA A 209 -3.98 -7.20 -13.80
CA ALA A 209 -4.26 -6.80 -12.41
C ALA A 209 -3.84 -5.35 -12.13
N LYS A 210 -2.64 -4.93 -12.57
CA LYS A 210 -2.17 -3.54 -12.41
C LYS A 210 -3.05 -2.54 -13.16
N THR A 211 -3.49 -2.85 -14.38
CA THR A 211 -4.41 -1.97 -15.13
C THR A 211 -5.76 -1.81 -14.44
N GLU A 212 -6.20 -2.81 -13.68
CA GLU A 212 -7.39 -2.71 -12.85
C GLU A 212 -7.17 -1.94 -11.55
N GLY A 213 -5.96 -1.43 -11.28
CA GLY A 213 -5.63 -0.70 -10.05
C GLY A 213 -5.33 -1.59 -8.85
N ILE A 214 -4.97 -2.86 -9.09
CA ILE A 214 -4.55 -3.80 -8.04
C ILE A 214 -3.03 -3.70 -7.87
N ASN A 215 -2.58 -3.51 -6.63
CA ASN A 215 -1.15 -3.53 -6.32
C ASN A 215 -0.65 -4.97 -6.15
N ILE A 216 0.50 -5.28 -6.72
CA ILE A 216 1.20 -6.56 -6.49
C ILE A 216 2.47 -6.26 -5.71
N ILE A 217 2.67 -6.98 -4.61
CA ILE A 217 3.87 -6.96 -3.78
C ILE A 217 4.43 -8.38 -3.79
N ALA A 218 5.72 -8.53 -4.07
CA ALA A 218 6.40 -9.81 -4.09
C ALA A 218 7.37 -9.93 -2.91
N VAL A 219 7.35 -11.08 -2.24
CA VAL A 219 8.32 -11.48 -1.23
C VAL A 219 9.06 -12.69 -1.78
N GLY A 220 10.32 -12.47 -2.14
CA GLY A 220 11.21 -13.46 -2.72
C GLY A 220 11.83 -14.37 -1.66
N THR A 221 12.23 -15.57 -2.05
CA THR A 221 13.24 -16.34 -1.32
C THR A 221 14.63 -15.73 -1.56
N GLY A 222 15.63 -16.14 -0.77
CA GLY A 222 16.99 -15.56 -0.86
C GLY A 222 17.66 -15.72 -2.24
N ASP A 223 17.16 -16.64 -3.07
CA ASP A 223 17.63 -16.92 -4.43
C ASP A 223 16.60 -16.54 -5.52
N ALA A 224 15.60 -15.73 -5.18
CA ALA A 224 14.55 -15.38 -6.13
C ALA A 224 15.04 -14.53 -7.31
N ASP A 225 14.42 -14.71 -8.48
CA ASP A 225 14.66 -13.86 -9.66
C ASP A 225 14.03 -12.46 -9.45
N THR A 226 14.76 -11.58 -8.77
CA THR A 226 14.29 -10.23 -8.41
C THR A 226 14.02 -9.34 -9.62
N ASN A 227 14.71 -9.56 -10.75
CA ASN A 227 14.44 -8.87 -12.00
C ASN A 227 13.06 -9.25 -12.55
N TYR A 228 12.75 -10.54 -12.52
CA TYR A 228 11.43 -11.03 -12.91
C TYR A 228 10.34 -10.52 -11.97
N LEU A 229 10.56 -10.57 -10.65
CA LEU A 229 9.62 -10.03 -9.66
C LEU A 229 9.41 -8.51 -9.80
N THR A 230 10.44 -7.77 -10.20
CA THR A 230 10.34 -6.34 -10.49
C THR A 230 9.45 -6.07 -11.70
N GLN A 231 9.58 -6.87 -12.77
CA GLN A 231 8.69 -6.76 -13.94
C GLN A 231 7.23 -7.08 -13.57
N LEU A 232 7.04 -8.10 -12.74
CA LEU A 232 5.73 -8.52 -12.25
C LEU A 232 5.05 -7.37 -11.48
N THR A 233 5.73 -6.85 -10.46
CA THR A 233 5.22 -5.80 -9.57
C THR A 233 5.16 -4.42 -10.23
N GLY A 234 6.00 -4.19 -11.25
CA GLY A 234 6.16 -2.90 -11.93
C GLY A 234 6.94 -1.86 -11.13
N ASP A 235 7.49 -2.21 -9.96
CA ASP A 235 8.22 -1.31 -9.08
C ASP A 235 9.19 -2.11 -8.19
N PRO A 236 10.51 -1.89 -8.27
CA PRO A 236 11.48 -2.61 -7.43
C PRO A 236 11.26 -2.37 -5.93
N ALA A 237 10.63 -1.26 -5.53
CA ALA A 237 10.29 -1.00 -4.14
C ALA A 237 9.15 -1.89 -3.60
N LYS A 238 8.57 -2.75 -4.45
CA LYS A 238 7.53 -3.74 -4.10
C LYS A 238 8.08 -5.17 -4.11
N VAL A 239 9.39 -5.35 -4.18
CA VAL A 239 10.07 -6.64 -4.10
C VAL A 239 10.90 -6.68 -2.81
N PHE A 240 10.69 -7.70 -1.97
CA PHE A 240 11.31 -7.85 -0.65
C PHE A 240 12.01 -9.19 -0.50
#